data_AF-A0A537Z1H1-F1
#
_entry.id   AF-A0A537Z1H1-F1
#
_cell.length_a   1.000
_cell.length_b   1.000
_cell.length_c   1.000
_cell.angle_alpha   90.00
_cell.angle_beta   90.00
_cell.angle_gamma   90.00
#
_symmetry.space_group_name_H-M   'P 1'
#
loop_
_entity.id
_entity.type
_entity.pdbx_description
1 polymer ?
#
loop_
_entity_poly.entity_id
_entity_poly.type
_entity_poly.pdbx_seq_one_letter_code
_entity_poly.pdbx_strand_id
1 'polypeptide(L)'
;METTRKPPNTDLDTTPPAPGDLELVRGFVSLHDHVEGTRDSVPPSLETVEWWLREHGLLTVDRTPEEADLRWAAGILEALRSRVHENMGRSPDPGSIDTLDRAARETELSVDAPCSGIARRIAPVAGAR
;
A
#
# COMPACT_ATOMS: atom_id res chain seq x y z
N MET A 1 15.53 -6.06 -30.72
CA MET A 1 14.11 -5.69 -30.58
C MET A 1 13.99 -5.02 -29.23
N GLU A 2 13.82 -3.71 -29.24
CA GLU A 2 13.75 -2.88 -28.03
C GLU A 2 12.36 -3.06 -27.43
N THR A 3 12.26 -3.79 -26.32
CA THR A 3 11.01 -4.02 -25.61
C THR A 3 10.67 -2.75 -24.83
N THR A 4 9.93 -1.83 -25.44
CA THR A 4 9.43 -0.63 -24.77
C THR A 4 8.33 -1.05 -23.78
N ARG A 5 8.74 -1.40 -22.55
CA ARG A 5 7.82 -1.68 -21.44
C ARG A 5 6.94 -0.45 -21.21
N LYS A 6 5.63 -0.62 -21.16
CA LYS A 6 4.68 0.45 -20.83
C LYS A 6 5.00 0.96 -19.41
N PRO A 7 4.96 2.28 -19.14
CA PRO A 7 5.22 2.78 -17.79
C PRO A 7 4.25 2.13 -16.79
N PRO A 8 4.73 1.81 -15.58
CA PRO A 8 3.91 1.16 -14.55
C PRO A 8 2.70 2.01 -14.18
N ASN A 9 1.62 1.37 -13.72
CA ASN A 9 0.38 2.04 -13.30
C ASN A 9 -0.21 2.98 -14.37
N THR A 10 -0.30 2.51 -15.62
CA THR A 10 -0.73 3.36 -16.76
C THR A 10 -2.24 3.44 -16.96
N ASP A 11 -3.02 2.70 -16.18
CA ASP A 11 -4.47 2.82 -16.19
C ASP A 11 -4.93 4.00 -15.34
N LEU A 12 -5.93 4.72 -15.84
CA LEU A 12 -6.54 5.84 -15.13
C LEU A 12 -7.28 5.30 -13.89
N ASP A 13 -6.73 5.51 -12.70
CA ASP A 13 -7.45 5.27 -11.45
C ASP A 13 -8.53 6.34 -11.26
N THR A 14 -9.79 5.94 -11.54
CA THR A 14 -10.97 6.82 -11.43
C THR A 14 -11.50 6.96 -10.01
N THR A 15 -10.87 6.31 -9.02
CA THR A 15 -11.23 6.48 -7.61
C THR A 15 -10.97 7.94 -7.21
N PRO A 16 -11.88 8.57 -6.44
CA PRO A 16 -11.63 9.89 -5.90
C PRO A 16 -10.31 9.92 -5.11
N PRO A 17 -9.53 11.01 -5.18
CA PRO A 17 -8.32 11.14 -4.39
C PRO A 17 -8.65 11.07 -2.89
N ALA A 18 -7.78 10.42 -2.14
CA ALA A 18 -7.83 10.40 -0.70
C ALA A 18 -7.39 11.76 -0.13
N PRO A 19 -7.89 12.15 1.05
CA PRO A 19 -7.59 13.45 1.63
C PRO A 19 -6.15 13.50 2.20
N GLY A 20 -5.43 14.57 1.87
CA GLY A 20 -4.11 14.87 2.44
C GLY A 20 -3.11 13.75 2.22
N ASP A 21 -2.34 13.41 3.26
CA ASP A 21 -1.27 12.41 3.19
C ASP A 21 -1.77 10.98 2.89
N LEU A 22 -3.07 10.72 3.05
CA LEU A 22 -3.66 9.43 2.66
C LEU A 22 -3.63 9.20 1.15
N GLU A 23 -3.49 10.25 0.33
CA GLU A 23 -3.32 10.10 -1.12
C GLU A 23 -2.03 9.35 -1.46
N LEU A 24 -0.96 9.57 -0.69
CA LEU A 24 0.30 8.85 -0.87
C LEU A 24 0.08 7.34 -0.65
N VAL A 25 -0.63 6.97 0.42
CA VAL A 25 -0.94 5.57 0.73
C VAL A 25 -1.88 4.97 -0.32
N ARG A 26 -2.92 5.71 -0.72
CA ARG A 26 -3.84 5.30 -1.80
C ARG A 26 -3.06 5.01 -3.09
N GLY A 27 -2.22 5.94 -3.53
CA GLY A 27 -1.40 5.80 -4.72
C GLY A 27 -0.47 4.58 -4.63
N PHE A 28 0.13 4.34 -3.45
CA PHE A 28 0.98 3.18 -3.23
C PHE A 28 0.21 1.86 -3.36
N VAL A 29 -0.94 1.72 -2.67
CA VAL A 29 -1.73 0.48 -2.71
C VAL A 29 -2.33 0.19 -4.09
N SER A 30 -2.51 1.22 -4.92
CA SER A 30 -2.98 1.08 -6.30
C SER A 30 -1.90 0.58 -7.28
N LEU A 31 -0.63 0.46 -6.89
CA LEU A 31 0.48 0.08 -7.80
C LEU A 31 0.33 -1.30 -8.46
N HIS A 32 0.30 -1.37 -9.78
CA HIS A 32 0.27 -2.64 -10.50
C HIS A 32 1.04 -2.57 -11.81
N ASP A 33 1.44 -3.73 -12.30
CA ASP A 33 2.00 -3.89 -13.64
C ASP A 33 0.92 -4.41 -14.59
N HIS A 34 1.10 -4.14 -15.88
CA HIS A 34 0.20 -4.66 -16.92
C HIS A 34 0.83 -5.83 -17.65
N VAL A 35 -0.01 -6.81 -18.00
CA VAL A 35 0.38 -7.87 -18.92
C VAL A 35 0.30 -7.35 -20.35
N GLU A 36 1.40 -7.48 -21.10
CA GLU A 36 1.46 -6.99 -22.47
C GLU A 36 0.38 -7.64 -23.35
N GLY A 37 -0.35 -6.80 -24.09
CA GLY A 37 -1.41 -7.27 -24.99
C GLY A 37 -2.73 -7.65 -24.32
N THR A 38 -2.88 -7.49 -22.99
CA THR A 38 -4.15 -7.73 -22.29
C THR A 38 -4.56 -6.53 -21.43
N ARG A 39 -5.77 -6.60 -20.83
CA ARG A 39 -6.25 -5.65 -19.82
C ARG A 39 -5.98 -6.13 -18.39
N ASP A 40 -5.22 -7.21 -18.26
CA ASP A 40 -4.98 -7.82 -16.97
C ASP A 40 -3.87 -7.05 -16.24
N SER A 41 -4.06 -6.95 -14.94
CA SER A 41 -3.09 -6.36 -14.02
C SER A 41 -2.46 -7.46 -13.19
N VAL A 42 -1.18 -7.33 -12.89
CA VAL A 42 -0.42 -8.22 -12.02
C VAL A 42 0.22 -7.42 -10.89
N PRO A 43 0.59 -8.07 -9.78
CA PRO A 43 1.34 -7.40 -8.72
C PRO A 43 2.56 -6.66 -9.28
N PRO A 44 2.90 -5.48 -8.71
CA PRO A 44 3.98 -4.66 -9.26
C PRO A 44 5.33 -5.36 -9.10
N SER A 45 6.18 -5.24 -10.10
CA SER A 45 7.57 -5.65 -10.02
C SER A 45 8.38 -4.75 -9.08
N LEU A 46 9.57 -5.21 -8.68
CA LEU A 46 10.49 -4.40 -7.86
C LEU A 46 10.91 -3.11 -8.58
N GLU A 47 11.01 -3.13 -9.91
CA GLU A 47 11.27 -1.96 -10.74
C GLU A 47 10.15 -0.92 -10.60
N THR A 48 8.90 -1.36 -10.63
CA THR A 48 7.72 -0.50 -10.43
C THR A 48 7.68 0.09 -9.02
N VAL A 49 8.00 -0.70 -8.01
CA VAL A 49 8.10 -0.23 -6.62
C VAL A 49 9.22 0.83 -6.49
N GLU A 50 10.40 0.55 -7.04
CA GLU A 50 11.52 1.50 -7.04
C GLU A 50 11.15 2.81 -7.72
N TRP A 51 10.58 2.74 -8.93
CA TRP A 51 10.13 3.91 -9.67
C TRP A 51 9.18 4.77 -8.84
N TRP A 52 8.16 4.17 -8.23
CA TRP A 52 7.17 4.90 -7.45
C TRP A 52 7.79 5.58 -6.22
N LEU A 53 8.67 4.87 -5.51
CA LEU A 53 9.38 5.42 -4.36
C LEU A 53 10.29 6.59 -4.75
N ARG A 54 10.96 6.52 -5.91
CA ARG A 54 11.77 7.64 -6.44
C ARG A 54 10.90 8.83 -6.81
N GLU A 55 9.79 8.59 -7.52
CA GLU A 55 8.87 9.64 -7.98
C GLU A 55 8.28 10.44 -6.81
N HIS A 56 8.03 9.79 -5.68
CA HIS A 56 7.49 10.42 -4.47
C HIS A 56 8.59 10.92 -3.51
N GLY A 57 9.86 10.89 -3.90
CA GLY A 57 10.98 11.37 -3.08
C GLY A 57 11.26 10.55 -1.82
N LEU A 58 10.80 9.30 -1.79
CA LEU A 58 10.95 8.38 -0.65
C LEU A 58 12.27 7.59 -0.70
N LEU A 59 13.02 7.70 -1.79
CA LEU A 59 14.40 7.23 -1.91
C LEU A 59 15.33 8.44 -1.94
N THR A 60 16.44 8.34 -1.21
CA THR A 60 17.54 9.31 -1.35
C THR A 60 18.11 9.24 -2.76
N VAL A 61 18.17 10.39 -3.44
CA VAL A 61 18.49 10.50 -4.88
C VAL A 61 19.82 9.82 -5.25
N ASP A 62 20.77 9.79 -4.31
CA ASP A 62 22.12 9.27 -4.54
C ASP A 62 22.29 7.78 -4.18
N ARG A 63 21.24 7.11 -3.69
CA ARG A 63 21.30 5.70 -3.29
C ARG A 63 20.46 4.83 -4.21
N THR A 64 21.10 3.86 -4.86
CA THR A 64 20.38 2.72 -5.44
C THR A 64 19.90 1.84 -4.29
N PRO A 65 18.57 1.60 -4.16
CA PRO A 65 18.05 0.73 -3.11
C PRO A 65 18.56 -0.69 -3.29
N GLU A 66 18.79 -1.38 -2.19
CA GLU A 66 19.12 -2.80 -2.25
C GLU A 66 17.86 -3.60 -2.61
N GLU A 67 18.03 -4.73 -3.28
CA GLU A 67 16.88 -5.58 -3.63
C GLU A 67 16.10 -6.05 -2.39
N ALA A 68 16.79 -6.18 -1.24
CA ALA A 68 16.17 -6.46 0.04
C ALA A 68 15.22 -5.33 0.51
N ASP A 69 15.61 -4.07 0.32
CA ASP A 69 14.80 -2.89 0.65
C ASP A 69 13.53 -2.86 -0.21
N LEU A 70 13.67 -3.13 -1.52
CA LEU A 70 12.55 -3.16 -2.45
C LEU A 70 11.58 -4.30 -2.14
N ARG A 71 12.09 -5.50 -1.79
CA ARG A 71 11.24 -6.61 -1.34
C ARG A 71 10.53 -6.30 -0.03
N TRP A 72 11.19 -5.62 0.90
CA TRP A 72 10.56 -5.18 2.14
C TRP A 72 9.44 -4.17 1.87
N ALA A 73 9.65 -3.19 0.99
CA ALA A 73 8.63 -2.23 0.57
C ALA A 73 7.44 -2.92 -0.14
N ALA A 74 7.71 -3.90 -1.01
CA ALA A 74 6.66 -4.72 -1.62
C ALA A 74 5.88 -5.54 -0.58
N GLY A 75 6.54 -6.04 0.47
CA GLY A 75 5.88 -6.69 1.60
C GLY A 75 4.93 -5.77 2.37
N ILE A 76 5.31 -4.51 2.57
CA ILE A 76 4.45 -3.48 3.17
C ILE A 76 3.25 -3.20 2.27
N LEU A 77 3.47 -3.05 0.96
CA LEU A 77 2.42 -2.85 -0.02
C LEU A 77 1.32 -3.93 0.08
N GLU A 78 1.72 -5.20 0.09
CA GLU A 78 0.78 -6.32 0.16
C GLU A 78 0.09 -6.40 1.53
N ALA A 79 0.79 -6.09 2.62
CA ALA A 79 0.18 -6.01 3.93
C ALA A 79 -0.90 -4.89 3.98
N LEU A 80 -0.62 -3.70 3.45
CA LEU A 80 -1.58 -2.60 3.35
C LEU A 80 -2.78 -2.97 2.48
N ARG A 81 -2.55 -3.61 1.34
CA ARG A 81 -3.62 -4.13 0.48
C ARG A 81 -4.51 -5.08 1.24
N SER A 82 -3.94 -6.01 2.00
CA SER A 82 -4.69 -6.93 2.83
C SER A 82 -5.63 -6.17 3.78
N ARG A 83 -5.13 -5.11 4.46
CA ARG A 83 -5.96 -4.22 5.30
C ARG A 83 -7.09 -3.53 4.53
N VAL A 84 -6.83 -3.05 3.32
CA VAL A 84 -7.85 -2.42 2.47
C VAL A 84 -8.95 -3.42 2.10
N HIS A 85 -8.59 -4.66 1.76
CA HIS A 85 -9.55 -5.72 1.44
C HIS A 85 -10.39 -6.11 2.66
N GLU A 86 -9.78 -6.19 3.85
CA GLU A 86 -10.52 -6.41 5.10
C GLU A 86 -11.54 -5.30 5.38
N ASN A 87 -11.15 -4.04 5.17
CA ASN A 87 -12.07 -2.91 5.29
C ASN A 87 -13.25 -2.99 4.30
N MET A 88 -13.06 -3.68 3.17
CA MET A 88 -14.12 -3.98 2.19
C MET A 88 -14.93 -5.25 2.53
N GLY A 89 -14.72 -5.85 3.70
CA GLY A 89 -15.46 -7.01 4.18
C GLY A 89 -14.83 -8.38 3.87
N ARG A 90 -13.57 -8.43 3.41
CA ARG A 90 -12.82 -9.69 3.33
C ARG A 90 -12.41 -10.17 4.73
N SER A 91 -12.15 -11.48 4.83
CA SER A 91 -11.65 -12.08 6.08
C SER A 91 -10.30 -11.48 6.48
N PRO A 92 -10.05 -11.31 7.80
CA PRO A 92 -8.76 -10.85 8.28
C PRO A 92 -7.60 -11.74 7.87
N ASP A 93 -6.47 -11.11 7.53
CA ASP A 93 -5.18 -11.76 7.36
C ASP A 93 -4.28 -11.40 8.54
N PRO A 94 -4.12 -12.32 9.52
CA PRO A 94 -3.29 -12.05 10.70
C PRO A 94 -1.84 -11.69 10.35
N GLY A 95 -1.29 -12.24 9.26
CA GLY A 95 0.09 -11.97 8.84
C GLY A 95 0.32 -10.54 8.35
N SER A 96 -0.74 -9.86 7.91
CA SER A 96 -0.68 -8.45 7.49
C SER A 96 -0.40 -7.53 8.67
N ILE A 97 -1.03 -7.76 9.83
CA ILE A 97 -0.82 -6.96 11.05
C ILE A 97 0.61 -7.18 11.56
N ASP A 98 1.05 -8.43 11.66
CA ASP A 98 2.40 -8.75 12.13
C ASP A 98 3.50 -8.09 11.25
N THR A 99 3.26 -8.04 9.93
CA THR A 99 4.17 -7.39 8.98
C THR A 99 4.24 -5.88 9.21
N LEU A 100 3.09 -5.22 9.35
CA LEU A 100 3.02 -3.77 9.59
C LEU A 100 3.59 -3.41 10.97
N ASP A 101 3.27 -4.18 12.01
CA ASP A 101 3.78 -3.98 13.38
C ASP A 101 5.30 -4.16 13.44
N ARG A 102 5.85 -5.12 12.67
CA ARG A 102 7.29 -5.29 12.57
C ARG A 102 7.94 -4.13 11.81
N ALA A 103 7.36 -3.69 10.69
CA ALA A 103 7.86 -2.54 9.95
C ALA A 103 7.84 -1.25 10.80
N ALA A 104 6.78 -1.03 11.58
CA ALA A 104 6.69 0.10 12.50
C ALA A 104 7.80 0.06 13.57
N ARG A 105 8.07 -1.11 14.14
CA ARG A 105 9.16 -1.30 15.11
C ARG A 105 10.54 -1.08 14.50
N GLU A 106 10.79 -1.60 13.30
CA GLU A 106 12.07 -1.46 12.57
C GLU A 106 12.36 -0.01 12.18
N THR A 107 11.32 0.82 11.99
CA THR A 107 11.42 2.23 11.58
C THR A 107 11.19 3.22 12.71
N GLU A 108 11.08 2.73 13.95
CA GLU A 108 10.75 3.53 15.13
C GLU A 108 9.46 4.36 14.97
N LEU A 109 8.55 3.91 14.10
CA LEU A 109 7.26 4.56 13.87
C LEU A 109 6.35 4.31 15.09
N SER A 110 5.91 5.39 15.73
CA SER A 110 4.94 5.33 16.82
C SER A 110 3.63 6.02 16.41
N VAL A 111 2.51 5.46 16.87
CA VAL A 111 1.21 6.11 16.71
C VAL A 111 1.06 7.12 17.84
N ASP A 112 1.28 8.39 17.52
CA ASP A 112 0.92 9.48 18.42
C ASP A 112 -0.59 9.73 18.28
N ALA A 113 -1.38 8.99 19.06
CA ALA A 113 -2.81 9.22 19.12
C ALA A 113 -3.06 10.52 19.90
N PRO A 114 -3.58 11.60 19.28
CA PRO A 114 -3.95 12.78 20.04
C PRO A 114 -4.97 12.37 21.12
N CYS A 115 -4.87 12.95 22.32
CA CYS A 115 -5.73 12.64 23.48
C CYS A 115 -7.25 12.82 23.25
N SER A 116 -7.71 13.13 22.04
CA SER A 116 -9.08 12.92 21.61
C SER A 116 -9.34 11.40 21.49
N GLY A 117 -9.67 10.79 22.64
CA GLY A 117 -9.96 9.38 22.75
C GLY A 117 -10.82 8.88 21.59
N ILE A 118 -10.32 7.85 20.90
CA ILE A 118 -11.11 7.07 19.96
C ILE A 118 -12.19 6.40 20.81
N ALA A 119 -13.34 7.04 20.93
CA ALA A 119 -14.48 6.46 21.63
C ALA A 119 -14.88 5.22 20.84
N ARG A 120 -14.45 4.05 21.30
CA ARG A 120 -14.89 2.76 20.78
C ARG A 120 -16.38 2.65 21.05
N ARG A 121 -17.18 3.15 20.10
CA ARG A 121 -18.63 3.06 20.16
C ARG A 121 -19.02 1.64 19.80
N ILE A 122 -19.03 0.80 20.83
CA ILE A 122 -19.72 -0.50 20.78
C ILE A 122 -21.20 -0.17 20.91
N ALA A 123 -21.89 0.08 19.79
CA ALA A 123 -23.34 0.07 19.81
C ALA A 123 -23.77 -1.40 19.94
N PRO A 124 -24.55 -1.80 20.96
CA PRO A 124 -25.23 -3.08 20.89
C PRO A 124 -26.11 -3.07 19.64
N VAL A 125 -26.04 -4.13 18.83
CA VAL A 125 -27.08 -4.41 17.83
C VAL A 125 -28.36 -4.64 18.61
N ALA A 126 -29.14 -3.58 18.79
CA ALA A 126 -30.45 -3.62 19.39
C ALA A 126 -31.44 -4.20 18.36
N GLY A 127 -31.54 -5.53 18.38
CA GLY A 127 -32.83 -6.18 18.58
C GLY A 127 -33.68 -6.61 17.37
N ALA A 128 -34.34 -7.75 17.62
CA ALA A 128 -35.61 -8.23 17.09
C ALA A 128 -35.59 -8.87 15.69
N ARG A 129 -36.14 -10.07 15.45
CA ARG A 129 -36.92 -10.99 16.30
C ARG A 129 -36.90 -12.37 15.64
#